data_AF-A0A7K4CQX6-F1
#
_entry.id   AF-A0A7K4CQX6-F1
#
_cell.length_a   1.000
_cell.length_b   1.000
_cell.length_c   1.000
_cell.angle_alpha   90.00
_cell.angle_beta   90.00
_cell.angle_gamma   90.00
#
_symmetry.space_group_name_H-M   'P 1'
#
loop_
_entity.id
_entity.type
_entity.pdbx_description
1 polymer ?
#
loop_
_entity_poly.entity_id
_entity_poly.type
_entity_poly.pdbx_seq_one_letter_code
_entity_poly.pdbx_strand_id
1 'polypeptide(L)'
;MVQINIRVDDALDAIITFLAEERKVSKSIIARDLLDAGKNQLLLPMLAQMYKDGKISLKKIVALTGLHHVTVIEQVSKLLQDAPLTLANDAYTGKVTERILKSLRSSDSN
;
A
#
# COMPACT_ATOMS: atom_id res chain seq x y z
N MET A 1 -3.11 17.68 -15.39
CA MET A 1 -3.52 17.69 -13.97
C MET A 1 -5.02 17.44 -13.95
N VAL A 2 -5.51 16.45 -13.19
CA VAL A 2 -6.95 16.17 -13.08
C VAL A 2 -7.42 16.75 -11.75
N GLN A 3 -8.48 17.57 -11.79
CA GLN A 3 -9.09 18.15 -10.59
C GLN A 3 -10.41 17.43 -10.30
N ILE A 4 -10.59 16.98 -9.06
CA ILE A 4 -11.84 16.39 -8.57
C ILE A 4 -12.33 17.30 -7.44
N ASN A 5 -13.56 17.80 -7.56
CA ASN A 5 -14.19 18.64 -6.54
C ASN A 5 -15.07 17.75 -5.66
N ILE A 6 -14.69 17.60 -4.40
CA ILE A 6 -15.42 16.78 -3.41
C ILE A 6 -16.10 17.72 -2.43
N ARG A 7 -17.38 17.51 -2.17
CA ARG A 7 -18.11 18.18 -1.09
C ARG A 7 -18.02 17.34 0.17
N VAL A 8 -17.68 17.98 1.27
CA VAL A 8 -17.63 17.40 2.61
C VAL A 8 -18.52 18.23 3.53
N ASP A 9 -18.96 17.66 4.64
CA ASP A 9 -19.66 18.41 5.68
C ASP A 9 -18.71 19.35 6.44
N ASP A 10 -19.29 20.32 7.14
CA ASP A 10 -18.55 21.37 7.85
C ASP A 10 -17.65 20.82 8.98
N ALA A 11 -18.07 19.72 9.61
CA ALA A 11 -17.31 19.10 10.70
C ALA A 11 -16.01 18.47 10.16
N LEU A 12 -16.11 17.76 9.03
CA LEU A 12 -14.95 17.19 8.37
C LEU A 12 -14.02 18.26 7.78
N ASP A 13 -14.56 19.35 7.20
CA ASP A 13 -13.72 20.47 6.75
C ASP A 13 -12.94 21.11 7.91
N ALA A 14 -13.59 21.29 9.07
CA ALA A 14 -12.94 21.83 10.27
C ALA A 14 -11.78 20.93 10.73
N ILE A 15 -11.97 19.61 10.73
CA ILE A 15 -10.90 18.65 11.09
C ILE A 15 -9.75 18.70 10.08
N ILE A 16 -10.04 18.72 8.77
CA ILE A 16 -9.02 18.81 7.72
C ILE A 16 -8.22 20.10 7.86
N THR A 17 -8.90 21.21 8.17
CA THR A 17 -8.29 22.52 8.41
C THR A 17 -7.31 22.47 9.57
N PHE A 18 -7.77 21.98 10.73
CA PHE A 18 -6.94 21.83 11.92
C PHE A 18 -5.69 20.99 11.66
N LEU A 19 -5.84 19.84 11.00
CA LEU A 19 -4.71 18.96 10.66
C LEU A 19 -3.72 19.61 9.69
N ALA A 20 -4.21 20.42 8.76
CA ALA A 20 -3.38 21.15 7.79
C ALA A 20 -2.52 22.21 8.50
N GLU A 21 -3.12 22.95 9.43
CA GLU A 21 -2.43 23.96 10.26
C GLU A 21 -1.36 23.32 11.15
N GLU A 22 -1.71 22.25 11.88
CA GLU A 22 -0.78 21.49 12.73
C GLU A 22 0.43 20.97 11.94
N ARG A 23 0.21 20.43 10.74
CA ARG A 23 1.28 19.87 9.89
C ARG A 23 1.96 20.91 9.01
N LYS A 24 1.50 22.17 9.01
CA LYS A 24 1.98 23.26 8.14
C LYS A 24 1.96 22.89 6.65
N VAL A 25 0.89 22.23 6.22
CA VAL A 25 0.67 21.85 4.81
C VAL A 25 -0.67 22.41 4.33
N SER A 26 -0.95 22.37 3.03
CA SER A 26 -2.25 22.81 2.51
C SER A 26 -3.37 21.81 2.86
N LYS A 27 -4.61 22.31 3.02
CA LYS A 27 -5.80 21.46 3.19
C LYS A 27 -5.90 20.38 2.10
N SER A 28 -5.52 20.71 0.87
CA SER A 28 -5.55 19.79 -0.27
C SER A 28 -4.62 18.58 -0.10
N ILE A 29 -3.50 18.72 0.60
CA ILE A 29 -2.59 17.59 0.90
C ILE A 29 -3.28 16.65 1.89
N ILE A 30 -3.83 17.18 2.98
CA ILE A 30 -4.55 16.37 3.98
C ILE A 30 -5.76 15.66 3.36
N ALA A 31 -6.56 16.37 2.59
CA ALA A 31 -7.72 15.80 1.91
C ALA A 31 -7.33 14.69 0.94
N ARG A 32 -6.24 14.87 0.19
CA ARG A 32 -5.71 13.83 -0.70
C ARG A 32 -5.22 12.62 0.07
N ASP A 33 -4.47 12.81 1.15
CA ASP A 33 -3.94 11.70 1.96
C ASP A 33 -5.08 10.88 2.57
N LEU A 34 -6.14 11.53 3.06
CA LEU A 34 -7.35 10.86 3.55
C LEU A 34 -8.07 10.09 2.44
N LEU A 35 -8.21 10.69 1.25
CA LEU A 35 -8.83 10.04 0.10
C LEU A 35 -8.01 8.82 -0.35
N ASP A 36 -6.69 8.95 -0.41
CA ASP A 36 -5.79 7.86 -0.80
C ASP A 36 -5.81 6.72 0.24
N ALA A 37 -5.89 7.05 1.52
CA ALA A 37 -6.06 6.06 2.59
C ALA A 37 -7.37 5.29 2.44
N GLY A 38 -8.50 5.99 2.27
CA GLY A 38 -9.81 5.35 2.07
C GLY A 38 -9.87 4.53 0.78
N LYS A 39 -9.32 5.06 -0.32
CA LYS A 39 -9.18 4.34 -1.59
C LYS A 39 -8.41 3.03 -1.40
N ASN A 40 -7.26 3.07 -0.73
CA ASN A 40 -6.43 1.89 -0.53
C ASN A 40 -7.11 0.86 0.41
N GLN A 41 -7.85 1.33 1.41
CA GLN A 41 -8.65 0.45 2.29
C GLN A 41 -9.70 -0.35 1.50
N LEU A 42 -10.31 0.26 0.47
CA LEU A 42 -11.31 -0.39 -0.38
C LEU A 42 -10.69 -1.25 -1.49
N LEU A 43 -9.66 -0.74 -2.18
CA LEU A 43 -9.09 -1.41 -3.34
C LEU A 43 -8.20 -2.60 -2.97
N LEU A 44 -7.43 -2.49 -1.88
CA LEU A 44 -6.40 -3.48 -1.58
C LEU A 44 -6.95 -4.90 -1.36
N PRO A 45 -8.09 -5.13 -0.67
CA PRO A 45 -8.70 -6.46 -0.60
C PRO A 45 -9.07 -7.04 -1.96
N MET A 46 -9.62 -6.22 -2.87
CA MET A 46 -9.98 -6.66 -4.22
C MET A 46 -8.73 -7.03 -5.02
N LEU A 47 -7.68 -6.20 -4.93
CA LEU A 47 -6.40 -6.43 -5.59
C LEU A 47 -5.67 -7.66 -5.03
N ALA A 48 -5.74 -7.88 -3.72
CA ALA A 48 -5.19 -9.08 -3.07
C ALA A 48 -5.89 -10.34 -3.58
N GLN A 49 -7.22 -10.34 -3.71
CA GLN A 49 -7.94 -11.47 -4.28
C GLN A 49 -7.57 -11.71 -5.75
N MET A 50 -7.45 -10.64 -6.55
CA MET A 50 -6.98 -10.77 -7.94
C MET A 50 -5.55 -11.33 -8.03
N TYR A 51 -4.70 -11.03 -7.05
CA TYR A 51 -3.36 -11.61 -6.96
C TYR A 51 -3.43 -13.10 -6.63
N LYS A 52 -4.27 -13.51 -5.68
CA LYS A 52 -4.53 -14.93 -5.36
C LYS A 52 -5.04 -15.69 -6.58
N ASP A 53 -5.89 -15.07 -7.40
CA ASP A 53 -6.40 -15.62 -8.65
C ASP A 53 -5.37 -15.61 -9.80
N GLY A 54 -4.16 -15.08 -9.60
CA GLY A 54 -3.12 -14.96 -10.62
C GLY A 54 -3.40 -13.92 -11.71
N LYS A 55 -4.39 -13.04 -11.54
CA LYS A 55 -4.82 -12.03 -12.53
C LYS A 55 -3.94 -10.77 -12.53
N ILE A 56 -3.26 -10.51 -11.42
CA ILE A 56 -2.40 -9.33 -11.23
C ILE A 56 -1.16 -9.71 -10.43
N SER A 57 -0.06 -8.97 -10.61
CA SER A 57 1.18 -9.15 -9.84
C SER A 57 1.31 -8.11 -8.71
N LEU A 58 2.08 -8.42 -7.67
CA LEU A 58 2.38 -7.48 -6.57
C LEU A 58 2.96 -6.15 -7.08
N LYS A 59 3.81 -6.18 -8.11
CA LYS A 59 4.35 -4.96 -8.75
C LYS A 59 3.24 -4.04 -9.29
N LYS A 60 2.20 -4.60 -9.90
CA LYS A 60 1.06 -3.82 -10.40
C LYS A 60 0.22 -3.28 -9.24
N ILE A 61 0.08 -4.03 -8.14
CA ILE A 61 -0.63 -3.56 -6.94
C ILE A 61 0.10 -2.36 -6.31
N VAL A 62 1.43 -2.42 -6.20
CA VAL A 62 2.27 -1.28 -5.77
C VAL A 62 2.03 -0.06 -6.64
N ALA A 63 2.05 -0.23 -7.97
CA ALA A 63 1.83 0.87 -8.90
C ALA A 63 0.42 1.50 -8.79
N LEU A 64 -0.62 0.70 -8.54
CA LEU A 64 -2.01 1.17 -8.46
C LEU A 64 -2.33 1.84 -7.11
N THR A 65 -1.77 1.33 -6.02
CA THR A 65 -2.04 1.81 -4.66
C THR A 65 -1.11 2.94 -4.23
N GLY A 66 0.06 3.06 -4.88
CA GLY A 66 1.12 3.99 -4.48
C GLY A 66 1.79 3.62 -3.14
N LEU A 67 1.43 2.47 -2.55
CA LEU A 67 1.99 2.00 -1.30
C LEU A 67 3.41 1.48 -1.50
N HIS A 68 4.22 1.58 -0.46
CA HIS A 68 5.54 0.98 -0.46
C HIS A 68 5.44 -0.55 -0.60
N HIS A 69 6.38 -1.15 -1.33
CA HIS A 69 6.36 -2.59 -1.64
C HIS A 69 6.26 -3.47 -0.39
N VAL A 70 6.97 -3.10 0.69
CA VAL A 70 6.89 -3.79 1.99
C VAL A 70 5.46 -3.77 2.55
N THR A 71 4.80 -2.62 2.53
CA THR A 71 3.42 -2.46 3.02
C THR A 71 2.43 -3.30 2.22
N VAL A 72 2.59 -3.34 0.89
CA VAL A 72 1.75 -4.17 0.02
C VAL A 72 1.92 -5.65 0.36
N ILE A 73 3.16 -6.13 0.50
CA ILE A 73 3.44 -7.53 0.85
C ILE A 73 2.81 -7.89 2.20
N GLU A 74 3.02 -7.05 3.21
CA GLU A 74 2.49 -7.27 4.55
C GLU A 74 0.95 -7.33 4.56
N GLN A 75 0.31 -6.35 3.92
CA GLN A 75 -1.15 -6.27 3.93
C GLN A 75 -1.80 -7.34 3.07
N VAL A 76 -1.25 -7.66 1.89
CA VAL A 76 -1.75 -8.75 1.05
C VAL A 76 -1.61 -10.10 1.75
N SER A 77 -0.48 -10.34 2.44
CA SER A 77 -0.27 -11.55 3.24
C SER A 77 -1.32 -11.69 4.35
N LYS A 78 -1.56 -10.62 5.11
CA LYS A 78 -2.59 -10.58 6.17
C LYS A 78 -4.00 -10.83 5.62
N LEU A 79 -4.33 -10.25 4.47
CA LEU A 79 -5.66 -10.35 3.85
C LEU A 79 -5.95 -11.74 3.30
N LEU A 80 -4.94 -12.44 2.80
CA LEU A 80 -5.15 -13.73 2.16
C LEU A 80 -5.15 -14.91 3.14
N GLN A 81 -4.74 -14.69 4.40
CA GLN A 81 -4.64 -15.61 5.57
C GLN A 81 -3.98 -16.98 5.36
N ASP A 82 -3.84 -17.47 4.14
CA ASP A 82 -3.17 -18.68 3.69
C ASP A 82 -3.11 -18.57 2.15
N ALA A 83 -2.35 -17.61 1.63
CA ALA A 83 -1.97 -17.69 0.22
C ALA A 83 -0.84 -18.73 0.13
N PRO A 84 -1.06 -19.94 -0.42
CA PRO A 84 0.08 -20.72 -0.87
C PRO A 84 0.79 -19.82 -1.87
N LEU A 85 2.02 -19.44 -1.54
CA LEU A 85 2.94 -18.85 -2.51
C LEU A 85 3.10 -19.90 -3.60
N THR A 86 2.21 -19.91 -4.59
CA THR A 86 2.40 -20.69 -5.80
C THR A 86 3.62 -20.08 -6.46
N LEU A 87 4.76 -20.72 -6.20
CA LEU A 87 6.11 -20.44 -6.70
C LEU A 87 6.20 -20.32 -8.23
N ALA A 88 5.08 -20.48 -8.94
CA ALA A 88 5.00 -20.48 -10.38
C ALA A 88 5.32 -19.11 -11.03
N ASN A 89 5.25 -17.98 -10.31
CA ASN A 89 5.31 -16.67 -10.95
C ASN A 89 6.45 -15.73 -10.54
N ASP A 90 7.45 -16.15 -9.74
CA ASP A 90 8.34 -15.14 -9.16
C ASP A 90 9.81 -15.55 -8.96
N ALA A 91 10.52 -15.72 -10.08
CA ALA A 91 11.99 -15.71 -10.11
C ALA A 91 12.61 -14.42 -9.52
N TYR A 92 11.82 -13.36 -9.38
CA TYR A 92 12.23 -12.10 -8.76
C TYR A 92 12.13 -12.15 -7.24
N THR A 93 11.03 -12.68 -6.69
CA THR A 93 10.85 -12.81 -5.23
C THR A 93 11.87 -13.76 -4.60
N GLY A 94 12.24 -14.85 -5.29
CA GLY A 94 13.35 -15.72 -4.84
C GLY A 94 14.67 -14.96 -4.64
N LYS A 95 15.04 -14.10 -5.60
CA LYS A 95 16.28 -13.30 -5.54
C LYS A 95 16.24 -12.23 -4.44
N VAL A 96 15.06 -11.67 -4.16
CA VAL A 96 14.88 -10.66 -3.09
C VAL A 96 14.91 -11.33 -1.72
N THR A 97 14.23 -12.47 -1.55
CA THR A 97 14.28 -13.26 -0.32
C THR A 97 15.69 -13.77 -0.02
N GLU A 98 16.44 -14.23 -1.03
CA GLU A 98 17.86 -14.59 -0.85
C GLU A 98 18.72 -13.42 -0.40
N ARG A 99 18.51 -12.20 -0.92
CA ARG A 99 19.25 -11.01 -0.47
C ARG A 99 18.95 -10.65 0.97
N ILE A 100 17.67 -10.72 1.37
CA ILE A 100 17.24 -10.40 2.75
C ILE A 100 17.78 -11.45 3.73
N LEU A 101 17.71 -12.74 3.38
CA LEU A 101 18.27 -13.81 4.22
C LEU A 101 19.80 -13.71 4.34
N LYS A 102 20.48 -13.32 3.26
CA LYS A 102 21.94 -13.13 3.27
C LYS A 102 22.35 -11.95 4.15
N SER A 103 21.62 -10.83 4.14
CA SER A 103 21.94 -9.69 5.00
C SER A 103 21.73 -9.99 6.49
N LEU A 104 20.70 -10.77 6.84
CA LEU A 104 20.46 -11.18 8.22
C LEU A 104 21.56 -12.12 8.73
N ARG A 105 21.99 -13.10 7.93
CA ARG A 105 23.06 -14.03 8.31
C ARG A 105 24.43 -13.36 8.48
N SER A 106 24.71 -12.30 7.72
CA SER A 106 25.94 -11.52 7.89
C SER A 106 25.94 -10.62 9.12
N SER A 107 24.78 -10.33 9.72
CA SER A 107 24.66 -9.54 10.94
C SER A 107 24.84 -10.37 12.22
N ASP A 108 24.67 -11.69 12.15
CA ASP A 108 24.88 -12.62 13.29
C ASP A 108 26.33 -13.15 13.39
N SER A 109 27.22 -12.75 12.47
CA SER A 109 28.62 -13.22 12.40
C SER A 109 29.66 -12.14 12.75
N ASN A 110 29.24 -11.03 13.36
CA ASN A 110 30.08 -9.99 13.95
C ASN A 110 29.67 -9.76 15.40
#